data_AF-A0A951USA8-F1
#
_entry.id   AF-A0A951USA8-F1
#
_cell.length_a   1.000
_cell.length_b   1.000
_cell.length_c   1.000
_cell.angle_alpha   90.00
_cell.angle_beta   90.00
_cell.angle_gamma   90.00
#
_symmetry.space_group_name_H-M   'P 1'
#
loop_
_entity.id
_entity.type
_entity.pdbx_description
1 polymer ?
#
loop_
_entity_poly.entity_id
_entity_poly.type
_entity_poly.pdbx_seq_one_letter_code
_entity_poly.pdbx_strand_id
1 'polypeptide(L)'
;MTSAPHQSHLLIIEDDKGRREYTLDSPVYSIGRDPKCDIRLISQFVSRRHATLVQLPNEDGTYYYRIVDGNLKGKPSANGLLINGRKLQAHDLHDQDQVIFGPQVQAIYYLLKRDAITTIPPDEYDITLISPNMTGDPEDDTASSRPKRTEETADQTTQKVTPESTLANDSVLADEEEDG
;
A
#
# COMPACT_ATOMS: atom_id res chain seq x y z
N MET A 1 -3.81 -26.58 -12.69
CA MET A 1 -3.37 -25.64 -13.75
C MET A 1 -2.53 -24.57 -13.07
N THR A 2 -1.25 -24.45 -13.37
CA THR A 2 -0.41 -23.40 -12.76
C THR A 2 -0.58 -22.11 -13.56
N SER A 3 -1.10 -21.04 -12.93
CA SER A 3 -1.10 -19.71 -13.55
C SER A 3 0.33 -19.19 -13.62
N ALA A 4 0.76 -18.65 -14.77
CA ALA A 4 2.05 -17.97 -14.86
C ALA A 4 2.13 -16.80 -13.85
N PRO A 5 3.33 -16.44 -13.35
CA PRO A 5 3.49 -15.23 -12.56
C PRO A 5 3.15 -14.01 -13.42
N HIS A 6 2.28 -13.14 -12.91
CA HIS A 6 1.92 -11.89 -13.57
C HIS A 6 2.26 -10.73 -12.64
N GLN A 7 2.97 -9.75 -13.19
CA GLN A 7 3.31 -8.50 -12.51
C GLN A 7 2.33 -7.41 -12.94
N SER A 8 1.77 -6.69 -11.98
CA SER A 8 0.86 -5.56 -12.22
C SER A 8 1.44 -4.31 -11.59
N HIS A 9 1.40 -3.22 -12.34
CA HIS A 9 1.97 -1.94 -11.96
C HIS A 9 0.83 -1.00 -11.60
N LEU A 10 0.84 -0.45 -10.39
CA LEU A 10 -0.21 0.43 -9.89
C LEU A 10 0.40 1.77 -9.47
N LEU A 11 -0.18 2.87 -9.93
CA LEU A 11 0.17 4.22 -9.51
C LEU A 11 -1.01 4.86 -8.79
N ILE A 12 -0.83 5.16 -7.52
CA ILE A 12 -1.82 5.83 -6.68
C ILE A 12 -1.48 7.31 -6.64
N ILE A 13 -2.33 8.15 -7.21
CA ILE A 13 -2.22 9.61 -7.23
C ILE A 13 -3.02 10.19 -6.06
N GLU A 14 -2.48 11.21 -5.41
CA GLU A 14 -3.20 12.08 -4.47
C GLU A 14 -2.95 13.54 -4.86
N ASP A 15 -4.02 14.29 -5.08
CA ASP A 15 -4.00 15.72 -5.46
C ASP A 15 -5.23 16.47 -4.91
N ASP A 16 -5.47 17.70 -5.37
CA ASP A 16 -6.59 18.55 -4.91
C ASP A 16 -7.99 17.94 -5.10
N LYS A 17 -8.13 16.85 -5.89
CA LYS A 17 -9.39 16.07 -6.03
C LYS A 17 -9.44 14.80 -5.17
N GLY A 18 -8.42 14.56 -4.35
CA GLY A 18 -8.25 13.34 -3.57
C GLY A 18 -7.63 12.19 -4.35
N ARG A 19 -7.69 11.00 -3.74
CA ARG A 19 -6.98 9.79 -4.19
C ARG A 19 -7.60 9.15 -5.45
N ARG A 20 -6.75 8.77 -6.40
CA ARG A 20 -7.11 8.02 -7.62
C ARG A 20 -6.06 6.94 -7.92
N GLU A 21 -6.47 5.88 -8.58
CA GLU A 21 -5.62 4.71 -8.82
C GLU A 21 -5.56 4.41 -10.33
N TYR A 22 -4.36 4.17 -10.84
CA TYR A 22 -4.06 3.95 -12.25
C TYR A 22 -3.26 2.67 -12.42
N THR A 23 -3.84 1.65 -13.05
CA THR A 23 -3.07 0.48 -13.51
C THR A 23 -2.25 0.89 -14.74
N LEU A 24 -0.96 0.58 -14.73
CA LEU A 24 -0.05 0.87 -15.83
C LEU A 24 0.13 -0.38 -16.70
N ASP A 25 -0.30 -0.30 -17.95
CA ASP A 25 -0.23 -1.34 -18.99
C ASP A 25 0.51 -0.88 -20.26
N SER A 26 0.59 0.43 -20.48
CA SER A 26 1.07 1.05 -21.71
C SER A 26 2.56 1.40 -21.62
N PRO A 27 3.29 1.44 -22.76
CA PRO A 27 4.74 1.62 -22.75
C PRO A 27 5.19 3.04 -22.36
N VAL A 28 4.31 4.04 -22.49
CA VAL A 28 4.59 5.44 -22.15
C VAL A 28 3.34 6.08 -21.56
N TYR A 29 3.48 6.84 -20.47
CA TYR A 29 2.44 7.74 -19.96
C TYR A 29 2.99 9.15 -19.78
N SER A 30 2.21 10.15 -20.17
CA SER A 30 2.46 11.54 -19.84
C SER A 30 1.68 11.96 -18.60
N ILE A 31 2.38 12.57 -17.63
CA ILE A 31 1.82 13.03 -16.36
C ILE A 31 1.85 14.56 -16.34
N GLY A 32 0.76 15.21 -15.94
CA GLY A 32 0.72 16.67 -15.77
C GLY A 32 -0.67 17.25 -15.61
N ARG A 33 -0.79 18.57 -15.53
CA ARG A 33 -2.10 19.25 -15.35
C ARG A 33 -2.92 19.44 -16.63
N ASP A 34 -2.28 19.29 -17.78
CA ASP A 34 -2.93 19.44 -19.09
C ASP A 34 -3.97 18.31 -19.28
N PRO A 35 -5.21 18.60 -19.73
CA PRO A 35 -6.19 17.55 -20.04
C PRO A 35 -5.76 16.60 -21.17
N LYS A 36 -4.67 16.90 -21.89
CA LYS A 36 -4.04 16.01 -22.89
C LYS A 36 -2.96 15.09 -22.32
N CYS A 37 -2.80 15.04 -20.99
CA CYS A 37 -1.96 14.04 -20.33
C CYS A 37 -2.77 12.79 -19.97
N ASP A 38 -2.13 11.63 -20.12
CA ASP A 38 -2.73 10.32 -19.86
C ASP A 38 -3.06 10.17 -18.37
N ILE A 39 -2.16 10.65 -17.49
CA ILE A 39 -2.38 10.76 -16.05
C ILE A 39 -2.48 12.25 -15.70
N ARG A 40 -3.72 12.73 -15.61
CA ARG A 40 -4.01 14.13 -15.28
C ARG A 40 -3.96 14.37 -13.77
N LEU A 41 -3.11 15.31 -13.36
CA LEU A 41 -3.01 15.84 -12.00
C LEU A 41 -3.77 17.17 -11.91
N ILE A 42 -4.45 17.42 -10.79
CA ILE A 42 -5.20 18.65 -10.53
C ILE A 42 -4.45 19.44 -9.47
N SER A 43 -3.65 20.41 -9.95
CA SER A 43 -3.02 21.45 -9.14
C SER A 43 -2.41 22.53 -10.03
N GLN A 44 -2.28 23.75 -9.50
CA GLN A 44 -1.59 24.85 -10.17
C GLN A 44 -0.06 24.68 -10.20
N PHE A 45 0.51 23.98 -9.23
CA PHE A 45 1.96 23.80 -9.08
C PHE A 45 2.54 22.76 -10.04
N VAL A 46 1.68 21.95 -10.67
CA VAL A 46 2.09 20.93 -11.64
C VAL A 46 2.24 21.54 -13.03
N SER A 47 3.34 21.24 -13.72
CA SER A 47 3.53 21.65 -15.12
C SER A 47 2.53 20.97 -16.08
N ARG A 48 2.22 21.60 -17.22
CA ARG A 48 1.25 21.08 -18.20
C ARG A 48 1.56 19.64 -18.61
N ARG A 49 2.81 19.40 -19.02
CA ARG A 49 3.47 18.10 -18.99
C ARG A 49 4.55 18.22 -17.93
N HIS A 50 4.43 17.44 -16.87
CA HIS A 50 5.31 17.49 -15.70
C HIS A 50 6.32 16.35 -15.73
N ALA A 51 5.88 15.13 -16.06
CA ALA A 51 6.75 13.98 -16.14
C ALA A 51 6.30 13.03 -17.25
N THR A 52 7.18 12.09 -17.59
CA THR A 52 6.88 10.98 -18.48
C THR A 52 7.29 9.68 -17.79
N LEU A 53 6.40 8.70 -17.74
CA LEU A 53 6.74 7.31 -17.41
C LEU A 53 7.11 6.59 -18.71
N VAL A 54 8.18 5.82 -18.68
CA VAL A 54 8.65 4.97 -19.78
C VAL A 54 8.82 3.55 -19.26
N GLN A 55 8.16 2.60 -19.90
CA GLN A 55 8.33 1.18 -19.65
C GLN A 55 9.67 0.71 -20.21
N LEU A 56 10.45 0.01 -19.39
CA LEU A 56 11.75 -0.54 -19.76
C LEU A 56 11.78 -2.04 -19.44
N PRO A 57 12.34 -2.89 -20.33
CA PRO A 57 12.45 -4.33 -20.09
C PRO A 57 13.53 -4.64 -19.03
N ASN A 58 13.28 -5.68 -18.25
CA ASN A 58 14.28 -6.36 -17.42
C ASN A 58 14.90 -7.54 -18.16
N GLU A 59 16.05 -8.00 -17.70
CA GLU A 59 16.72 -9.21 -18.22
C GLU A 59 15.86 -10.48 -18.03
N ASP A 60 15.07 -10.54 -16.94
CA ASP A 60 14.15 -11.65 -16.62
C ASP A 60 12.89 -11.70 -17.50
N GLY A 61 12.77 -10.84 -18.52
CA GLY A 61 11.57 -10.73 -19.37
C GLY A 61 10.37 -10.01 -18.72
N THR A 62 10.51 -9.54 -17.47
CA THR A 62 9.58 -8.58 -16.86
C THR A 62 9.86 -7.15 -17.35
N TYR A 63 9.12 -6.16 -16.85
CA TYR A 63 9.41 -4.74 -17.11
C TYR A 63 9.29 -3.90 -15.84
N TYR A 64 9.78 -2.68 -15.89
CA TYR A 64 9.65 -1.65 -14.86
C TYR A 64 9.32 -0.29 -15.52
N TYR A 65 8.94 0.69 -14.71
CA TYR A 65 8.72 2.05 -15.18
C TYR A 65 9.84 2.97 -14.67
N ARG A 66 10.51 3.66 -15.60
CA ARG A 66 11.34 4.83 -15.29
C ARG A 66 10.48 6.08 -15.37
N ILE A 67 10.49 6.89 -14.32
CA ILE A 67 9.94 8.26 -14.38
C ILE A 67 11.04 9.22 -14.81
N VAL A 68 10.69 10.18 -15.67
CA VAL A 68 11.58 11.25 -16.16
C VAL A 68 10.87 12.60 -16.00
N ASP A 69 11.58 13.58 -15.46
CA ASP A 69 11.11 14.96 -15.32
C ASP A 69 10.94 15.63 -16.69
N GLY A 70 9.87 16.41 -16.82
CA GLY A 70 9.54 17.15 -18.01
C GLY A 70 8.84 16.34 -19.11
N ASN A 71 9.06 16.78 -20.35
CA ASN A 71 8.52 16.14 -21.54
C ASN A 71 9.63 15.48 -22.38
N LEU A 72 9.24 14.56 -23.26
CA LEU A 72 10.10 13.90 -24.25
C LEU A 72 10.81 14.85 -25.25
N LYS A 73 10.64 16.18 -25.13
CA LYS A 73 11.39 17.20 -25.88
C LYS A 73 12.47 17.89 -25.04
N GLY A 74 12.81 17.35 -23.88
CA GLY A 74 13.89 17.84 -23.01
C GLY A 74 13.56 19.11 -22.23
N LYS A 75 12.29 19.51 -22.12
CA LYS A 75 11.89 20.63 -21.25
C LYS A 75 11.49 20.09 -19.87
N PRO A 76 12.24 20.38 -18.79
CA PRO A 76 11.92 19.96 -17.43
C PRO A 76 10.65 20.64 -16.89
N SER A 77 10.14 20.14 -15.77
CA SER A 77 9.05 20.80 -15.05
C SER A 77 9.53 22.02 -14.26
N ALA A 78 8.58 22.81 -13.74
CA ALA A 78 8.89 23.98 -12.92
C ALA A 78 9.44 23.63 -11.52
N ASN A 79 9.03 22.51 -10.92
CA ASN A 79 9.40 22.13 -9.55
C ASN A 79 10.47 21.03 -9.48
N GLY A 80 10.60 20.24 -10.56
CA GLY A 80 11.30 18.95 -10.59
C GLY A 80 10.49 17.84 -9.90
N LEU A 81 11.02 16.63 -9.96
CA LEU A 81 10.48 15.48 -9.22
C LEU A 81 11.24 15.31 -7.90
N LEU A 82 10.52 15.26 -6.79
CA LEU A 82 11.07 14.93 -5.48
C LEU A 82 10.68 13.49 -5.13
N ILE A 83 11.63 12.57 -5.24
CA ILE A 83 11.40 11.13 -5.12
C ILE A 83 12.12 10.61 -3.87
N ASN A 84 11.37 10.00 -2.95
CA ASN A 84 11.88 9.53 -1.65
C ASN A 84 12.76 10.58 -0.93
N GLY A 85 12.31 11.85 -0.95
CA GLY A 85 13.02 12.99 -0.36
C GLY A 85 14.18 13.58 -1.17
N ARG A 86 14.51 13.07 -2.37
CA ARG A 86 15.61 13.59 -3.22
C ARG A 86 15.09 14.17 -4.54
N LYS A 87 15.60 15.33 -4.95
CA LYS A 87 15.28 15.89 -6.28
C LYS A 87 16.03 15.12 -7.38
N LEU A 88 15.31 14.48 -8.29
CA LEU A 88 15.87 13.67 -9.37
C LEU A 88 15.27 14.07 -10.73
N GLN A 89 16.09 14.00 -11.79
CA GLN A 89 15.60 14.20 -13.17
C GLN A 89 15.05 12.91 -13.80
N ALA A 90 15.53 11.75 -13.36
CA ALA A 90 15.01 10.45 -13.73
C ALA A 90 15.24 9.44 -12.60
N HIS A 91 14.37 8.44 -12.49
CA HIS A 91 14.45 7.40 -11.46
C HIS A 91 13.69 6.14 -11.89
N ASP A 92 14.19 4.98 -11.51
CA ASP A 92 13.53 3.69 -11.75
C ASP A 92 12.58 3.39 -10.60
N LEU A 93 11.28 3.25 -10.88
CA LEU A 93 10.27 3.08 -9.85
C LEU A 93 10.32 1.67 -9.25
N HIS A 94 10.67 1.62 -7.97
CA HIS A 94 10.63 0.45 -7.10
C HIS A 94 9.34 0.46 -6.29
N ASP A 95 8.93 -0.71 -5.77
CA ASP A 95 7.73 -0.81 -4.93
C ASP A 95 7.74 0.20 -3.77
N GLN A 96 6.61 0.85 -3.55
CA GLN A 96 6.37 1.91 -2.55
C GLN A 96 7.14 3.23 -2.77
N ASP A 97 7.78 3.44 -3.93
CA ASP A 97 8.41 4.73 -4.25
C ASP A 97 7.38 5.87 -4.24
N GLN A 98 7.69 6.91 -3.46
CA GLN A 98 6.89 8.14 -3.36
C GLN A 98 7.47 9.22 -4.27
N VAL A 99 6.65 9.74 -5.19
CA VAL A 99 6.99 10.82 -6.11
C VAL A 99 6.14 12.05 -5.79
N ILE A 100 6.78 13.16 -5.44
CA ILE A 100 6.12 14.45 -5.19
C ILE A 100 6.37 15.37 -6.39
N PHE A 101 5.28 15.89 -6.96
CA PHE A 101 5.28 16.82 -8.11
C PHE A 101 5.12 18.29 -7.68
N GLY A 102 4.76 18.53 -6.42
CA GLY A 102 4.56 19.86 -5.88
C GLY A 102 3.79 19.83 -4.56
N PRO A 103 3.48 21.00 -3.98
CA PRO A 103 2.62 21.10 -2.81
C PRO A 103 1.32 20.34 -3.02
N GLN A 104 0.98 19.46 -2.08
CA GLN A 104 -0.25 18.65 -2.05
C GLN A 104 -0.46 17.73 -3.27
N VAL A 105 0.58 17.45 -4.07
CA VAL A 105 0.48 16.50 -5.20
C VAL A 105 1.58 15.45 -5.16
N GLN A 106 1.16 14.21 -4.94
CA GLN A 106 2.04 13.05 -4.87
C GLN A 106 1.50 11.84 -5.63
N ALA A 107 2.40 10.92 -5.91
CA ALA A 107 2.09 9.56 -6.31
C ALA A 107 2.84 8.57 -5.42
N ILE A 108 2.25 7.39 -5.20
CA ILE A 108 2.94 6.21 -4.67
C ILE A 108 2.79 5.11 -5.71
N TYR A 109 3.91 4.51 -6.10
CA TYR A 109 3.94 3.39 -7.03
C TYR A 109 3.99 2.06 -6.29
N TYR A 110 3.26 1.06 -6.80
CA TYR A 110 3.25 -0.30 -6.26
C TYR A 110 3.52 -1.33 -7.35
N LEU A 111 4.31 -2.35 -7.01
CA LEU A 111 4.67 -3.47 -7.86
C LEU A 111 3.99 -4.75 -7.36
N LEU A 112 2.76 -4.97 -7.81
CA LEU A 112 1.94 -6.09 -7.38
C LEU A 112 2.36 -7.36 -8.13
N LYS A 113 3.14 -8.22 -7.46
CA LYS A 113 3.47 -9.57 -7.94
C LYS A 113 2.44 -10.56 -7.43
N ARG A 114 1.85 -11.35 -8.34
CA ARG A 114 1.09 -12.55 -7.95
C ARG A 114 1.97 -13.78 -8.11
N ASP A 115 2.27 -14.42 -6.98
CA ASP A 115 2.87 -15.74 -6.96
C ASP A 115 1.91 -16.76 -7.59
N ALA A 116 2.48 -17.75 -8.28
CA ALA A 116 1.72 -18.81 -8.91
C ALA A 116 1.10 -19.72 -7.84
N ILE A 117 -0.21 -19.58 -7.61
CA ILE A 117 -0.94 -20.47 -6.70
C ILE A 117 -1.05 -21.85 -7.38
N THR A 118 -0.23 -22.80 -6.94
CA THR A 118 -0.43 -24.21 -7.26
C THR A 118 -1.66 -24.70 -6.50
N THR A 119 -2.82 -24.69 -7.16
CA THR A 119 -3.96 -25.47 -6.68
C THR A 119 -3.60 -26.95 -6.78
N ILE A 120 -3.20 -27.55 -5.65
CA ILE A 120 -3.29 -29.00 -5.49
C ILE A 120 -4.77 -29.31 -5.72
N PRO A 121 -5.14 -30.18 -6.68
CA PRO A 121 -6.51 -30.64 -6.78
C PRO A 121 -6.92 -31.22 -5.42
N PRO A 122 -8.12 -30.93 -4.89
CA PRO A 122 -8.62 -31.69 -3.75
C PRO A 122 -8.59 -33.16 -4.14
N ASP A 123 -7.87 -33.98 -3.37
CA ASP A 123 -7.89 -35.42 -3.59
C ASP A 123 -9.35 -35.89 -3.52
N GLU A 124 -9.79 -36.62 -4.55
CA GLU A 124 -11.20 -36.88 -4.89
C GLU A 124 -11.98 -37.68 -3.81
N TYR A 125 -11.34 -38.01 -2.68
CA TYR A 125 -11.81 -38.99 -1.70
C TYR A 125 -11.86 -38.49 -0.24
N ASP A 126 -11.54 -37.22 0.06
CA ASP A 126 -11.67 -36.68 1.44
C ASP A 126 -13.04 -36.06 1.74
N ILE A 127 -14.09 -36.67 1.19
CA ILE A 127 -15.43 -36.64 1.80
C ILE A 127 -15.55 -37.85 2.73
N THR A 128 -15.06 -37.69 3.96
CA THR A 128 -15.20 -38.73 5.00
C THR A 128 -16.67 -39.12 5.15
N LEU A 129 -16.97 -40.36 4.76
CA LEU A 129 -18.31 -40.95 4.79
C LEU A 129 -18.89 -40.86 6.21
N ILE A 130 -19.90 -40.02 6.37
CA ILE A 130 -20.75 -40.01 7.57
C ILE A 130 -21.35 -41.42 7.67
N SER A 131 -20.84 -42.18 8.64
CA SER A 131 -21.15 -43.60 8.75
C SER A 131 -22.63 -43.79 9.12
N PRO A 132 -23.39 -44.65 8.43
CA PRO A 132 -24.85 -44.76 8.62
C PRO A 132 -25.27 -45.47 9.92
N ASN A 133 -24.35 -45.65 10.87
CA ASN A 133 -24.53 -46.49 12.05
C ASN A 133 -25.25 -45.76 13.21
N MET A 134 -26.26 -44.95 12.88
CA MET A 134 -27.17 -44.30 13.83
C MET A 134 -28.52 -45.03 13.87
N THR A 135 -28.49 -46.36 14.02
CA THR A 135 -29.69 -47.17 14.24
C THR A 135 -29.46 -48.02 15.50
N GLY A 136 -29.95 -47.56 16.65
CA GLY A 136 -29.70 -48.21 17.93
C GLY A 136 -30.12 -47.34 19.12
N ASP A 137 -31.40 -47.41 19.45
CA ASP A 137 -32.01 -47.00 20.72
C ASP A 137 -33.13 -48.03 20.98
N PRO A 138 -33.57 -48.34 22.22
CA PRO A 138 -33.23 -47.63 23.47
C PRO A 138 -33.02 -48.52 24.75
N GLU A 139 -32.68 -47.86 25.87
CA GLU A 139 -32.76 -48.28 27.31
C GLU A 139 -31.92 -49.53 27.74
N ASP A 140 -31.50 -49.75 28.99
CA ASP A 140 -31.92 -49.16 30.27
C ASP A 140 -30.85 -49.26 31.41
N ASP A 141 -31.00 -48.38 32.41
CA ASP A 141 -30.66 -48.46 33.85
C ASP A 141 -29.37 -49.14 34.45
N THR A 142 -28.48 -48.34 35.08
CA THR A 142 -28.32 -48.22 36.57
C THR A 142 -26.93 -47.74 37.08
N ALA A 143 -26.98 -46.67 37.89
CA ALA A 143 -26.15 -46.27 39.06
C ALA A 143 -24.66 -46.70 39.25
N SER A 144 -23.76 -45.71 39.48
CA SER A 144 -23.07 -45.57 40.78
C SER A 144 -22.36 -44.22 41.04
N SER A 145 -22.27 -43.85 42.32
CA SER A 145 -21.34 -42.91 42.99
C SER A 145 -21.34 -41.39 42.65
N ARG A 146 -21.74 -40.65 43.70
CA ARG A 146 -21.98 -39.20 43.88
C ARG A 146 -20.72 -38.51 44.55
N PRO A 147 -20.72 -37.26 45.07
CA PRO A 147 -20.16 -36.05 44.42
C PRO A 147 -19.21 -35.15 45.30
N LYS A 148 -19.02 -33.87 44.91
CA LYS A 148 -18.45 -32.68 45.63
C LYS A 148 -16.90 -32.54 45.70
N ARG A 149 -16.30 -31.36 45.98
CA ARG A 149 -16.55 -29.89 45.74
C ARG A 149 -15.50 -29.08 46.53
N THR A 150 -14.75 -28.19 45.88
CA THR A 150 -13.91 -27.09 46.43
C THR A 150 -13.43 -26.29 45.19
N GLU A 151 -13.57 -24.96 44.98
CA GLU A 151 -13.45 -23.77 45.85
C GLU A 151 -12.15 -23.80 46.68
N GLU A 152 -11.22 -22.85 46.70
CA GLU A 152 -11.15 -21.47 46.18
C GLU A 152 -9.84 -21.31 45.33
N THR A 153 -9.44 -20.17 44.76
CA THR A 153 -9.76 -18.75 45.03
C THR A 153 -9.61 -17.91 43.74
N ALA A 154 -10.02 -16.64 43.78
CA ALA A 154 -9.53 -15.59 42.89
C ALA A 154 -8.82 -14.52 43.73
N ASP A 155 -7.80 -13.85 43.20
CA ASP A 155 -7.36 -12.58 43.78
C ASP A 155 -7.06 -11.55 42.69
N GLN A 156 -7.35 -10.30 43.02
CA GLN A 156 -7.25 -9.13 42.16
C GLN A 156 -6.00 -8.35 42.52
N THR A 157 -5.32 -7.73 41.54
CA THR A 157 -4.52 -6.54 41.85
C THR A 157 -4.64 -5.54 40.72
N THR A 158 -5.50 -4.55 40.95
CA THR A 158 -5.47 -3.26 40.25
C THR A 158 -4.20 -2.50 40.63
N GLN A 159 -3.50 -1.90 39.67
CA GLN A 159 -2.78 -0.66 39.94
C GLN A 159 -3.11 0.42 38.90
N LYS A 160 -3.22 1.64 39.42
CA LYS A 160 -3.72 2.86 38.78
C LYS A 160 -2.73 3.97 39.12
N VAL A 161 -2.11 4.56 38.11
CA VAL A 161 -1.32 5.80 38.19
C VAL A 161 -1.51 6.54 36.85
N THR A 162 -2.45 7.49 36.77
CA THR A 162 -2.32 8.94 37.02
C THR A 162 -1.55 9.70 35.93
N PRO A 163 -2.19 10.65 35.21
CA PRO A 163 -1.54 11.50 34.22
C PRO A 163 -1.24 12.93 34.75
N GLU A 164 0.02 13.35 34.65
CA GLU A 164 0.55 14.72 34.75
C GLU A 164 1.84 14.74 33.87
N SER A 165 2.35 15.85 33.31
CA SER A 165 2.05 17.28 33.46
C SER A 165 2.30 18.08 32.17
N THR A 166 1.66 19.24 32.05
CA THR A 166 1.91 20.29 31.04
C THR A 166 3.21 21.07 31.30
N LEU A 167 3.76 21.71 30.25
CA LEU A 167 4.51 23.01 30.16
C LEU A 167 5.57 22.88 29.03
N ALA A 168 5.50 23.57 27.89
CA ALA A 168 5.56 25.03 27.65
C ALA A 168 6.97 25.63 27.87
N ASN A 169 7.59 26.01 26.75
CA ASN A 169 8.70 26.96 26.52
C ASN A 169 8.62 27.19 24.99
N ASP A 170 8.01 28.23 24.45
CA ASP A 170 8.22 29.69 24.60
C ASP A 170 9.50 30.22 23.90
N SER A 171 9.25 31.34 23.23
CA SER A 171 10.00 32.21 22.32
C SER A 171 11.52 32.39 22.48
N VAL A 172 12.17 32.69 21.33
CA VAL A 172 12.98 33.91 21.12
C VAL A 172 12.77 34.41 19.68
N LEU A 173 12.59 35.74 19.51
CA LEU A 173 12.63 36.47 18.24
C LEU A 173 14.01 37.08 18.00
N ALA A 174 14.41 37.14 16.72
CA ALA A 174 15.33 38.09 16.09
C ALA A 174 15.03 37.97 14.58
N ASP A 175 14.50 38.93 13.81
CA ASP A 175 14.73 40.39 13.73
C ASP A 175 16.17 40.78 13.38
N GLU A 176 16.28 41.72 12.43
CA GLU A 176 17.48 42.49 12.01
C GLU A 176 18.50 41.72 11.10
N GLU A 177 19.00 42.24 9.96
CA GLU A 177 18.94 43.58 9.33
C GLU A 177 18.80 43.56 7.78
N GLU A 178 18.52 44.75 7.22
CA GLU A 178 18.80 45.16 5.83
C GLU A 178 20.31 45.15 5.48
N ASP A 179 20.64 45.14 4.18
CA ASP A 179 21.37 46.20 3.45
C ASP A 179 22.11 45.63 2.21
N GLY A 180 22.18 46.39 1.11
CA GLY A 180 22.88 46.04 -0.14
C GLY A 180 22.05 46.03 -1.44
#